data_AF-A0A3D8IMT8-F1
#
_entry.id   AF-A0A3D8IMT8-F1
#
_cell.length_a   1.000
_cell.length_b   1.000
_cell.length_c   1.000
_cell.angle_alpha   90.00
_cell.angle_beta   90.00
_cell.angle_gamma   90.00
#
_symmetry.space_group_name_H-M   'P 1'
#
loop_
_entity.id
_entity.type
_entity.pdbx_description
1 polymer ?
#
loop_
_entity_poly.entity_id
_entity_poly.type
_entity_poly.pdbx_seq_one_letter_code
_entity_poly.pdbx_strand_id
1 'polypeptide(L)'
;MLFYHNTLAIPCQYVRGLSFLEVLICLIILSIFAIFMIKPYSQEIIAIEAASTHVQMLQKQLNEISYQAFLQKQKINIGTINALLQNAQTNNNLFTFTLRGDDFTLRIKSKQLKLNLRENSNGSYTIACNPSNELCRKIYHRKHKK
;
A
#
# COMPACT_ATOMS: atom_id res chain seq x y z
N MET A 1 -32.68 -13.51 68.88
CA MET A 1 -31.21 -13.40 68.77
C MET A 1 -30.69 -14.81 68.48
N LEU A 2 -30.48 -15.13 67.20
CA LEU A 2 -29.91 -16.41 66.77
C LEU A 2 -28.90 -16.07 65.67
N PHE A 3 -27.62 -16.16 66.02
CA PHE A 3 -26.50 -16.02 65.10
C PHE A 3 -26.36 -17.33 64.32
N TYR A 4 -26.47 -17.27 63.00
CA TYR A 4 -25.94 -18.31 62.11
C TYR A 4 -24.83 -17.71 61.27
N HIS A 5 -23.59 -18.06 61.65
CA HIS A 5 -22.43 -17.97 60.78
C HIS A 5 -22.59 -19.01 59.66
N ASN A 6 -22.86 -18.56 58.44
CA ASN A 6 -22.62 -19.37 57.25
C ASN A 6 -21.35 -18.84 56.58
N THR A 7 -20.23 -19.45 56.95
CA THR A 7 -19.00 -19.44 56.17
C THR A 7 -19.29 -20.13 54.83
N LEU A 8 -19.52 -19.32 53.78
CA LEU A 8 -19.57 -19.81 52.42
C LEU A 8 -18.14 -20.15 52.00
N ALA A 9 -17.72 -21.38 52.27
CA ALA A 9 -16.55 -21.96 51.64
C ALA A 9 -16.80 -21.94 50.13
N ILE A 10 -16.02 -21.17 49.38
CA ILE A 10 -16.00 -21.22 47.92
C ILE A 10 -15.20 -22.47 47.56
N PRO A 11 -15.81 -23.55 47.03
CA PRO A 11 -15.03 -24.65 46.51
C PRO A 11 -14.30 -24.16 45.26
N CYS A 12 -12.99 -23.95 45.39
CA CYS A 12 -12.08 -23.83 44.28
C CYS A 12 -12.00 -25.21 43.61
N GLN A 13 -12.89 -25.50 42.66
CA GLN A 13 -12.90 -26.76 41.94
C GLN A 13 -13.13 -26.57 40.43
N TYR A 14 -12.32 -27.32 39.68
CA TYR A 14 -12.26 -27.49 38.22
C TYR A 14 -11.43 -26.48 37.41
N VAL A 15 -10.09 -26.62 37.49
CA VAL A 15 -9.28 -26.57 36.26
C VAL A 15 -9.51 -27.90 35.53
N ARG A 16 -10.51 -27.98 34.66
CA ARG A 16 -10.56 -29.04 33.65
C ARG A 16 -9.47 -28.71 32.64
N GLY A 17 -8.42 -29.53 32.56
CA GLY A 17 -7.47 -29.45 31.46
C GLY A 17 -8.25 -29.60 30.14
N LEU A 18 -8.05 -28.67 29.20
CA LEU A 18 -8.65 -28.78 27.87
C LEU A 18 -8.30 -30.15 27.29
N SER A 19 -9.29 -30.83 26.72
CA SER A 19 -9.03 -32.06 25.98
C SER A 19 -8.14 -31.74 24.77
N PHE A 20 -7.24 -32.66 24.40
CA PHE A 20 -6.37 -32.51 23.22
C PHE A 20 -7.17 -32.16 21.96
N LEU A 21 -8.38 -32.70 21.84
CA LEU A 21 -9.29 -32.43 20.73
C LEU A 21 -9.83 -30.99 20.74
N GLU A 22 -10.13 -30.42 21.92
CA GLU A 22 -10.56 -29.02 22.06
C GLU A 22 -9.42 -28.06 21.71
N VAL A 23 -8.19 -28.37 22.11
CA VAL A 23 -7.00 -27.59 21.74
C VAL A 23 -6.79 -27.62 20.23
N LEU A 24 -6.94 -28.78 19.59
CA LEU A 24 -6.84 -28.93 18.12
C LEU A 24 -7.89 -28.11 17.38
N ILE A 25 -9.15 -28.16 17.82
CA ILE A 25 -10.24 -27.35 17.25
C ILE A 25 -9.95 -25.86 17.43
N CYS A 26 -9.48 -25.43 18.61
CA CYS A 26 -9.09 -24.04 18.84
C CYS A 26 -7.95 -23.59 17.91
N LEU A 27 -6.94 -24.42 17.69
CA LEU A 27 -5.83 -24.11 16.77
C LEU A 27 -6.31 -23.98 15.32
N ILE A 28 -7.20 -24.85 14.86
CA ILE A 28 -7.79 -24.77 13.51
C ILE A 28 -8.58 -23.47 13.37
N ILE A 29 -9.44 -23.15 14.34
CA ILE A 29 -10.24 -21.91 14.33
C ILE A 29 -9.31 -20.69 14.30
N LEU A 30 -8.29 -20.65 15.17
CA LEU A 30 -7.31 -19.56 15.20
C LEU A 30 -6.55 -19.42 13.88
N SER A 31 -6.19 -20.53 13.22
CA SER A 31 -5.51 -20.50 11.93
C SER A 31 -6.39 -19.90 10.82
N ILE A 32 -7.68 -20.23 10.79
CA ILE A 32 -8.65 -19.68 9.83
C ILE A 32 -8.82 -18.18 10.08
N PHE A 33 -9.03 -17.77 11.33
CA PHE A 33 -9.13 -16.36 11.69
C PHE A 33 -7.85 -15.58 11.35
N ALA A 34 -6.67 -16.19 11.55
CA ALA A 34 -5.40 -15.57 11.18
C ALA A 34 -5.30 -15.35 9.66
N ILE A 35 -5.69 -16.31 8.83
CA ILE A 35 -5.69 -16.16 7.37
C ILE A 35 -6.62 -15.00 6.94
N PHE A 36 -7.82 -14.95 7.49
CA PHE A 36 -8.79 -13.88 7.19
C PHE A 36 -8.29 -12.50 7.62
N MET A 37 -7.63 -12.41 8.78
CA MET A 37 -7.06 -11.17 9.27
C MET A 37 -5.84 -10.73 8.46
N ILE A 38 -4.95 -11.63 8.05
CA ILE A 38 -3.64 -11.29 7.44
C ILE A 38 -3.76 -10.97 5.94
N LYS A 39 -4.61 -11.71 5.20
CA LYS A 39 -4.76 -11.57 3.74
C LYS A 39 -5.07 -10.14 3.26
N PRO A 40 -5.97 -9.34 3.87
CA PRO A 40 -6.25 -7.99 3.39
C PRO A 40 -5.05 -7.03 3.56
N TYR A 41 -4.25 -7.19 4.62
CA TYR A 41 -3.05 -6.38 4.87
C TYR A 41 -1.93 -6.72 3.89
N SER A 42 -1.68 -8.01 3.65
CA SER A 42 -0.65 -8.42 2.69
C SER A 42 -0.96 -7.94 1.28
N GLN A 43 -2.22 -7.99 0.85
CA GLN A 43 -2.65 -7.46 -0.45
C GLN A 43 -2.48 -5.95 -0.58
N GLU A 44 -2.72 -5.16 0.47
CA GLU A 44 -2.49 -3.70 0.42
C GLU A 44 -1.01 -3.39 0.30
N ILE A 45 -0.15 -4.08 1.06
CA ILE A 45 1.31 -3.90 0.99
C ILE A 45 1.84 -4.25 -0.40
N ILE A 46 1.41 -5.39 -0.96
CA ILE A 46 1.79 -5.81 -2.32
C ILE A 46 1.33 -4.78 -3.35
N ALA A 47 0.10 -4.25 -3.22
CA ALA A 47 -0.41 -3.24 -4.13
C ALA A 47 0.38 -1.92 -4.05
N ILE A 48 0.75 -1.49 -2.84
CA ILE A 48 1.60 -0.31 -2.64
C ILE A 48 2.97 -0.52 -3.28
N GLU A 49 3.58 -1.69 -3.11
CA GLU A 49 4.89 -1.99 -3.68
C GLU A 49 4.84 -2.04 -5.20
N ALA A 50 3.85 -2.72 -5.78
CA ALA A 50 3.64 -2.75 -7.23
C ALA A 50 3.41 -1.35 -7.81
N ALA A 51 2.57 -0.53 -7.16
CA ALA A 51 2.35 0.86 -7.57
C ALA A 51 3.62 1.72 -7.44
N SER A 52 4.40 1.52 -6.38
CA SER A 52 5.68 2.21 -6.19
C SER A 52 6.67 1.88 -7.29
N THR A 53 6.83 0.59 -7.62
CA THR A 53 7.70 0.15 -8.71
C THR A 53 7.24 0.72 -10.05
N HIS A 54 5.93 0.74 -10.30
CA HIS A 54 5.36 1.33 -11.52
C HIS A 54 5.71 2.81 -11.66
N VAL A 55 5.51 3.60 -10.61
CA VAL A 55 5.82 5.04 -10.60
C VAL A 55 7.33 5.29 -10.73
N GLN A 56 8.17 4.49 -10.07
CA GLN A 56 9.63 4.61 -10.18
C GLN A 56 10.13 4.25 -11.58
N MET A 57 9.57 3.22 -12.21
CA MET A 57 9.90 2.85 -13.58
C MET A 57 9.51 3.95 -14.56
N LEU A 58 8.32 4.54 -14.38
CA LEU A 58 7.89 5.68 -15.19
C LEU A 58 8.82 6.89 -15.01
N GLN A 59 9.22 7.20 -13.78
CA GLN A 59 10.20 8.26 -13.50
C GLN A 59 11.55 7.98 -14.16
N LYS A 60 12.01 6.73 -14.17
CA LYS A 60 13.24 6.33 -14.85
C LYS A 60 13.14 6.57 -16.36
N GLN A 61 12.05 6.17 -17.00
CA GLN A 61 11.83 6.37 -18.44
C GLN A 61 11.74 7.86 -18.81
N LEU A 62 11.08 8.68 -17.98
CA LEU A 62 11.07 10.14 -18.14
C LEU A 62 12.47 10.74 -18.05
N ASN A 63 13.28 10.27 -17.11
CA ASN A 63 14.66 10.70 -16.97
C ASN A 63 15.52 10.28 -18.17
N GLU A 64 15.32 9.08 -18.71
CA GLU A 64 16.00 8.60 -19.92
C GLU A 64 15.66 9.48 -21.13
N ILE A 65 14.39 9.82 -21.35
CA ILE A 65 13.97 10.76 -22.41
C ILE A 65 14.64 12.13 -22.22
N SER A 66 14.61 12.66 -21.00
CA SER A 66 15.21 13.95 -20.67
C SER A 66 16.72 13.95 -20.90
N TYR A 67 17.39 12.85 -20.51
CA TYR A 67 18.82 12.66 -20.68
C TYR A 67 19.23 12.54 -22.15
N GLN A 68 18.49 11.76 -22.95
CA GLN A 68 18.74 11.63 -24.38
C GLN A 68 18.55 12.96 -25.12
N ALA A 69 17.49 13.70 -24.80
CA ALA A 69 17.28 15.04 -25.36
C ALA A 69 18.43 16.00 -25.02
N PHE A 70 18.92 15.95 -23.77
CA PHE A 70 20.09 16.70 -23.33
C PHE A 70 21.35 16.34 -24.13
N LEU A 71 21.67 15.05 -24.30
CA LEU A 71 22.82 14.60 -25.08
C LEU A 71 22.75 15.04 -26.54
N GLN A 72 21.54 15.01 -27.12
CA GLN A 72 21.28 15.42 -28.50
C GLN A 72 21.19 16.95 -28.68
N LYS A 73 21.26 17.73 -27.59
CA LYS A 73 21.04 19.19 -27.57
C LYS A 73 19.69 19.58 -28.20
N GLN A 74 18.68 18.72 -28.06
CA GLN A 74 17.34 18.94 -28.59
C GLN A 74 16.35 19.24 -27.46
N LYS A 75 15.27 19.93 -27.79
CA LYS A 75 14.14 20.08 -26.86
C LYS A 75 13.43 18.73 -26.73
N ILE A 76 12.89 18.47 -25.53
CA ILE A 76 12.14 17.24 -25.28
C ILE A 76 10.87 17.24 -26.12
N ASN A 77 10.62 16.09 -26.77
CA ASN A 77 9.40 15.90 -27.54
C ASN A 77 8.24 15.60 -26.59
N ILE A 78 7.30 16.54 -26.46
CA ILE A 78 6.11 16.38 -25.60
C ILE A 78 5.27 15.19 -26.06
N GLY A 79 5.27 14.88 -27.36
CA GLY A 79 4.57 13.72 -27.91
C GLY A 79 5.10 12.39 -27.38
N THR A 80 6.41 12.25 -27.16
CA THR A 80 6.99 11.01 -26.60
C THR A 80 6.69 10.88 -25.11
N ILE A 81 6.66 11.99 -24.38
CA ILE A 81 6.17 12.01 -22.99
C ILE A 81 4.71 11.58 -22.94
N ASN A 82 3.84 12.20 -23.73
CA ASN A 82 2.40 11.87 -23.71
C ASN A 82 2.15 10.40 -24.07
N ALA A 83 2.86 9.87 -25.07
CA ALA A 83 2.78 8.46 -25.43
C ALA A 83 3.25 7.54 -24.28
N LEU A 84 4.36 7.87 -23.63
CA LEU A 84 4.85 7.15 -22.45
C LEU A 84 3.79 7.11 -21.34
N LEU A 85 3.20 8.26 -21.04
CA LEU A 85 2.21 8.42 -19.99
C LEU A 85 0.89 7.68 -20.29
N GLN A 86 0.46 7.69 -21.55
CA GLN A 86 -0.71 6.91 -21.99
C GLN A 86 -0.45 5.41 -21.88
N ASN A 87 0.73 4.94 -22.28
CA ASN A 87 1.11 3.53 -22.17
C ASN A 87 1.30 3.07 -20.72
N ALA A 88 1.60 4.00 -19.81
CA ALA A 88 1.74 3.72 -18.38
C ALA A 88 0.40 3.57 -17.65
N GLN A 89 -0.73 3.79 -18.31
CA GLN A 89 -2.04 3.53 -17.70
C GLN A 89 -2.20 2.03 -17.41
N THR A 90 -2.70 1.71 -16.22
CA THR A 90 -2.98 0.33 -15.85
C THR A 90 -4.22 0.24 -14.99
N ASN A 91 -4.96 -0.85 -15.13
CA ASN A 91 -6.11 -1.14 -14.31
C ASN A 91 -6.09 -2.63 -13.98
N ASN A 92 -5.61 -2.98 -12.79
CA ASN A 92 -5.53 -4.35 -12.32
C ASN A 92 -6.12 -4.47 -10.91
N ASN A 93 -6.17 -5.70 -10.39
CA ASN A 93 -6.77 -5.99 -9.08
C ASN A 93 -5.99 -5.41 -7.88
N LEU A 94 -4.74 -4.98 -8.09
CA LEU A 94 -3.89 -4.40 -7.05
C LEU A 94 -4.03 -2.88 -7.03
N PHE A 95 -3.91 -2.24 -8.19
CA PHE A 95 -3.98 -0.79 -8.32
C PHE A 95 -4.48 -0.36 -9.71
N THR A 96 -4.96 0.87 -9.75
CA THR A 96 -5.35 1.56 -10.99
C THR A 96 -4.49 2.81 -11.13
N PHE A 97 -3.82 2.98 -12.26
CA PHE A 97 -3.10 4.20 -12.63
C PHE A 97 -3.74 4.76 -13.90
N THR A 98 -4.29 5.96 -13.81
CA THR A 98 -5.06 6.60 -14.90
C THR A 98 -4.60 8.03 -15.12
N LEU A 99 -4.60 8.44 -16.39
CA LEU A 99 -4.34 9.83 -16.79
C LEU A 99 -5.68 10.53 -16.98
N ARG A 100 -5.82 11.76 -16.47
CA ARG A 100 -6.98 12.60 -16.70
C ARG A 100 -6.52 14.05 -16.95
N GLY A 101 -6.37 14.41 -18.22
CA GLY A 101 -5.71 15.66 -18.59
C GLY A 101 -4.22 15.59 -18.24
N ASP A 102 -3.72 16.58 -17.51
CA ASP A 102 -2.33 16.66 -17.06
C ASP A 102 -2.09 16.03 -15.67
N ASP A 103 -3.16 15.62 -15.00
CA ASP A 103 -3.13 14.98 -13.69
C ASP A 103 -3.21 13.45 -13.82
N PHE A 104 -2.47 12.76 -12.96
CA PHE A 104 -2.55 11.31 -12.83
C PHE A 104 -3.25 10.94 -11.54
N THR A 105 -4.03 9.88 -11.60
CA THR A 105 -4.67 9.30 -10.44
C THR A 105 -4.20 7.87 -10.27
N LEU A 106 -3.55 7.62 -9.13
CA LEU A 106 -3.27 6.29 -8.62
C LEU A 106 -4.32 5.92 -7.57
N ARG A 107 -4.97 4.77 -7.74
CA ARG A 107 -5.95 4.24 -6.80
C ARG A 107 -5.53 2.86 -6.33
N ILE A 108 -5.53 2.66 -5.01
CA ILE A 108 -5.30 1.37 -4.36
C ILE A 108 -6.49 1.13 -3.42
N LYS A 109 -7.34 0.15 -3.75
CA LYS A 109 -8.62 -0.07 -3.06
C LYS A 109 -9.46 1.22 -3.00
N SER A 110 -9.78 1.71 -1.80
CA SER A 110 -10.54 2.95 -1.55
C SER A 110 -9.67 4.20 -1.49
N LYS A 111 -8.33 4.06 -1.45
CA LYS A 111 -7.42 5.21 -1.33
C LYS A 111 -7.03 5.73 -2.71
N GLN A 112 -7.09 7.05 -2.87
CA GLN A 112 -6.71 7.74 -4.10
C GLN A 112 -5.54 8.69 -3.84
N LEU A 113 -4.61 8.72 -4.77
CA LEU A 113 -3.48 9.64 -4.81
C LEU A 113 -3.48 10.36 -6.16
N LYS A 114 -3.48 11.69 -6.10
CA LYS A 114 -3.20 12.52 -7.26
C LYS A 114 -1.70 12.72 -7.38
N LEU A 115 -1.18 12.47 -8.58
CA LEU A 115 0.20 12.69 -8.96
C LEU A 115 0.18 13.72 -10.10
N ASN A 116 1.17 14.59 -10.13
CA ASN A 116 1.29 15.63 -11.13
C ASN A 116 2.67 15.55 -11.78
N LEU A 117 2.72 15.76 -13.09
CA LEU A 117 4.00 15.92 -13.77
C LEU A 117 4.47 17.36 -13.59
N ARG A 118 5.72 17.54 -13.16
CA ARG A 118 6.37 18.84 -13.03
C ARG A 118 7.61 18.88 -13.89
N GLU A 119 7.75 19.93 -14.69
CA GLU A 119 8.99 20.25 -15.38
C GLU A 119 9.92 20.99 -14.41
N ASN A 120 11.16 20.53 -14.33
CA ASN A 120 12.23 21.17 -13.56
C ASN A 120 12.96 22.20 -14.43
N SER A 121 13.71 23.10 -13.78
CA SER A 121 14.49 24.14 -14.46
C SER A 121 15.55 23.63 -15.45
N ASN A 122 15.96 22.37 -15.32
CA ASN A 122 16.88 21.69 -16.24
C ASN A 122 16.15 21.02 -17.42
N GLY A 123 14.85 21.22 -17.57
CA GLY A 123 14.01 20.57 -18.58
C GLY A 123 13.62 19.13 -18.26
N SER A 124 14.09 18.55 -17.15
CA SER A 124 13.67 17.20 -16.75
C SER A 124 12.26 17.17 -16.19
N TYR A 125 11.55 16.06 -16.35
CA TYR A 125 10.20 15.88 -15.81
C TYR A 125 10.20 14.98 -14.57
N THR A 126 9.52 15.40 -13.52
CA THR A 126 9.38 14.65 -12.26
C THR A 126 7.91 14.44 -11.91
N ILE A 127 7.58 13.23 -11.47
CA ILE A 127 6.27 12.89 -10.93
C ILE A 127 6.25 13.27 -9.44
N ALA A 128 5.40 14.23 -9.10
CA ALA A 128 5.24 14.74 -7.75
C ALA A 128 3.88 14.34 -7.13
N CYS A 129 3.85 14.14 -5.82
CA CYS A 129 2.61 14.02 -5.04
C CYS A 129 2.61 14.92 -3.81
N ASN A 130 1.42 15.14 -3.24
CA ASN A 130 1.29 15.83 -1.95
C ASN A 130 1.82 14.94 -0.82
N PRO A 131 2.90 15.33 -0.12
CA PRO A 131 3.50 14.52 0.95
C PRO A 131 2.58 14.39 2.17
N SER A 132 1.57 15.25 2.31
CA SER A 132 0.57 15.14 3.37
C SER A 132 -0.30 13.89 3.21
N ASN A 133 -0.45 13.36 1.99
CA ASN A 133 -1.23 12.15 1.71
C ASN A 133 -0.48 10.89 2.18
N GLU A 134 -1.14 10.03 2.97
CA GLU A 134 -0.59 8.78 3.49
C GLU A 134 -0.04 7.88 2.37
N LEU A 135 -0.76 7.77 1.25
CA LEU A 135 -0.37 6.93 0.11
C LEU A 135 0.91 7.45 -0.57
N CYS A 136 1.06 8.77 -0.69
CA CYS A 136 2.27 9.41 -1.20
C CYS A 136 3.49 9.05 -0.32
N ARG A 137 3.34 9.11 1.00
CA ARG A 137 4.40 8.72 1.93
C ARG A 137 4.77 7.25 1.80
N LYS A 138 3.77 6.37 1.69
CA LYS A 138 4.00 4.93 1.52
C LYS A 138 4.73 4.57 0.23
N ILE A 139 4.48 5.32 -0.85
CA ILE A 139 5.07 5.10 -2.17
C ILE A 139 6.47 5.72 -2.27
N TYR A 140 6.65 6.98 -1.85
CA TYR A 140 7.92 7.71 -2.05
C TYR A 140 8.84 7.70 -0.83
N HIS A 141 8.29 7.57 0.38
CA HIS A 141 9.02 7.71 1.64
C HIS A 141 8.99 6.40 2.44
N ARG A 142 9.67 5.36 1.92
CA ARG A 142 9.85 4.06 2.61
C ARG A 142 10.66 4.16 3.92
N LYS A 143 11.07 5.36 4.37
CA LYS A 143 11.85 5.61 5.60
C LYS A 143 11.08 5.42 6.93
N HIS A 144 9.92 4.76 6.91
CA HIS A 144 9.17 4.41 8.14
C HIS A 144 9.30 2.93 8.54
N LYS A 145 10.40 2.27 8.19
CA LYS A 145 10.95 1.19 9.03
C LYS A 145 11.89 1.84 10.05
N LYS A 146 11.35 2.19 11.22
CA LYS A 146 12.11 2.22 12.47
C LYS A 146 11.69 1.00 13.26
#